data_AF-M3H3E4-F1
#
_entry.id   AF-M3H3E4-F1
#
_cell.length_a   1.000
_cell.length_b   1.000
_cell.length_c   1.000
_cell.angle_alpha   90.00
_cell.angle_beta   90.00
_cell.angle_gamma   90.00
#
_symmetry.space_group_name_H-M   'P 1'
#
loop_
_entity.id
_entity.type
_entity.pdbx_description
1 polymer ?
#
loop_
_entity_poly.entity_id
_entity_poly.type
_entity_poly.pdbx_seq_one_letter_code
_entity_poly.pdbx_strand_id
1 'polypeptide(L)' 'QLTTIPKEIGQLQNLQTLYLRNNQLSIEEKERIRKLLPKCQIYFE' A
#
# COMPACT_ATOMS: atom_id res chain seq x y z
N GLN A 1 1.55 10.11 -10.43
CA GLN A 1 0.77 9.78 -9.21
C GLN A 1 0.01 8.50 -9.48
N LEU A 2 0.21 7.47 -8.66
CA LEU A 2 -0.54 6.22 -8.71
C LEU A 2 -1.93 6.43 -8.10
N THR A 3 -2.95 5.84 -8.70
CA THR A 3 -4.32 5.82 -8.20
C THR A 3 -4.70 4.46 -7.63
N THR A 4 -4.01 3.38 -8.06
CA THR A 4 -4.23 2.01 -7.57
C THR A 4 -2.91 1.26 -7.38
N ILE A 5 -2.93 0.26 -6.50
CA ILE A 5 -1.84 -0.72 -6.33
C ILE A 5 -2.37 -2.14 -6.67
N PRO A 6 -1.61 -2.93 -7.44
CA PRO A 6 -1.97 -4.31 -7.79
C PRO A 6 -2.13 -5.19 -6.54
N LYS A 7 -3.11 -6.11 -6.57
CA LYS A 7 -3.38 -7.04 -5.46
C LYS A 7 -2.21 -7.99 -5.21
N GLU A 8 -1.40 -8.25 -6.24
CA GLU A 8 -0.22 -9.09 -6.23
C GLU A 8 0.84 -8.58 -5.25
N ILE A 9 0.82 -7.29 -4.86
CA ILE A 9 1.71 -6.75 -3.83
C ILE A 9 1.58 -7.51 -2.50
N GLY A 10 0.40 -8.08 -2.20
CA GLY A 10 0.18 -8.91 -1.01
C GLY A 10 0.98 -10.21 -0.99
N GLN A 11 1.57 -10.62 -2.11
CA GLN A 11 2.49 -11.77 -2.17
C GLN A 11 3.86 -11.45 -1.55
N LEU A 12 4.19 -10.18 -1.37
CA LEU A 12 5.44 -9.73 -0.75
C LEU A 12 5.39 -9.88 0.78
N GLN A 13 5.31 -11.13 1.27
CA GLN A 13 5.14 -11.44 2.69
C GLN A 13 6.29 -10.93 3.59
N ASN A 14 7.47 -10.72 3.01
CA ASN A 14 8.65 -10.21 3.70
C ASN A 14 8.82 -8.69 3.58
N LEU A 15 7.89 -7.99 2.92
CA LEU A 15 7.98 -6.54 2.77
C LEU A 15 7.71 -5.85 4.10
N GLN A 16 8.75 -5.25 4.67
CA GLN A 16 8.67 -4.58 5.97
C GLN A 16 8.23 -3.12 5.84
N THR A 17 8.60 -2.45 4.75
CA THR A 17 8.33 -1.02 4.57
C THR A 17 7.93 -0.71 3.13
N LEU A 18 6.89 0.12 2.97
CA LEU A 18 6.38 0.58 1.69
C LEU A 18 6.13 2.10 1.72
N TYR A 19 6.84 2.84 0.86
CA TYR A 19 6.65 4.29 0.72
C TYR A 19 5.75 4.60 -0.49
N LEU A 20 4.60 5.22 -0.24
CA LEU A 20 3.59 5.62 -1.23
C LEU A 20 3.32 7.14 -1.19
N ARG A 21 4.25 7.91 -0.64
CA ARG A 21 4.21 9.38 -0.59
C ARG A 21 3.94 9.96 -1.97
N ASN A 22 3.22 11.08 -2.03
CA ASN A 22 2.91 11.80 -3.27
C ASN A 22 2.13 10.97 -4.32
N ASN A 23 1.23 10.08 -3.89
CA ASN A 23 0.31 9.33 -4.77
C ASN A 23 -1.17 9.76 -4.59
N GLN A 24 -1.98 9.62 -5.64
CA GLN A 24 -3.42 9.95 -5.66
C GLN A 24 -4.28 8.79 -5.14
N LEU A 25 -3.81 8.11 -4.08
CA LEU A 25 -4.53 6.99 -3.51
C LEU A 25 -5.71 7.53 -2.70
N SER A 26 -6.93 7.09 -3.05
CA SER A 26 -8.13 7.39 -2.27
C SER A 26 -8.03 6.80 -0.85
N ILE A 27 -8.86 7.28 0.07
CA ILE A 27 -8.90 6.71 1.44
C ILE A 27 -9.21 5.21 1.39
N GLU A 28 -10.16 4.80 0.53
CA GLU A 28 -10.52 3.40 0.31
C GLU A 28 -9.34 2.56 -0.19
N GLU A 29 -8.55 3.10 -1.13
CA GLU A 29 -7.36 2.46 -1.66
C GLU A 29 -6.30 2.26 -0.57
N LYS A 30 -6.07 3.26 0.28
CA LYS A 30 -5.14 3.17 1.42
C LYS A 30 -5.56 2.07 2.40
N GLU A 31 -6.86 1.96 2.68
CA GLU A 31 -7.40 0.88 3.52
C GLU A 31 -7.26 -0.50 2.87
N ARG A 32 -7.48 -0.62 1.55
CA ARG A 32 -7.23 -1.89 0.84
C ARG A 32 -5.77 -2.31 0.95
N ILE A 33 -4.83 -1.37 0.76
CA ILE A 33 -3.39 -1.63 0.84
C ILE A 33 -2.99 -2.10 2.25
N ARG A 34 -3.54 -1.48 3.31
CA ARG A 34 -3.33 -1.94 4.70
C ARG A 34 -3.79 -3.39 4.91
N LYS A 35 -4.91 -3.79 4.30
CA LYS A 35 -5.42 -5.17 4.37
C LYS A 35 -4.57 -6.15 3.58
N LEU A 36 -4.01 -5.74 2.44
CA LEU A 36 -3.14 -6.57 1.61
C LEU A 36 -1.77 -6.83 2.27
N LEU A 37 -1.29 -5.89 3.08
CA LEU A 37 0.03 -5.94 3.71
C LEU A 37 -0.07 -5.64 5.22
N PRO A 38 -0.73 -6.49 6.02
CA PRO A 38 -1.06 -6.19 7.42
C PRO A 38 0.16 -6.09 8.35
N LYS A 39 1.33 -6.60 7.91
CA LYS A 39 2.59 -6.57 8.66
C LYS A 39 3.58 -5.52 8.13
N CYS A 40 3.24 -4.82 7.05
CA CYS A 40 4.12 -3.83 6.42
C CYS A 40 3.86 -2.44 7.02
N GLN A 41 4.93 -1.68 7.24
CA GLN A 41 4.84 -0.27 7.58
C GLN A 41 4.65 0.56 6.32
N ILE A 42 3.50 1.22 6.19
CA ILE A 42 3.11 1.91 4.95
C ILE A 42 3.05 3.42 5.19
N TYR A 43 3.78 4.19 4.38
CA TYR A 43 3.83 5.65 4.45
C TYR A 43 3.08 6.27 3.27
N PHE A 44 1.97 6.96 3.54
CA PHE A 44 1.14 7.60 2.51
C PHE A 44 1.37 9.11 2.36
N GLU A 45 2.08 9.72 3.30
CA GLU A 45 2.43 11.16 3.36
C GLU A 45 3.91 11.35 3.08
#